data_AF-A0A3D1SP34-F1
#
_entry.id   AF-A0A3D1SP34-F1
#
_cell.length_a   1.000
_cell.length_b   1.000
_cell.length_c   1.000
_cell.angle_alpha   90.00
_cell.angle_beta   90.00
_cell.angle_gamma   90.00
#
_symmetry.space_group_name_H-M   'P 1'
#
loop_
_entity.id
_entity.type
_entity.pdbx_description
1 polymer ?
#
loop_
_entity_poly.entity_id
_entity_poly.type
_entity_poly.pdbx_seq_one_letter_code
_entity_poly.pdbx_strand_id
1 'polypeptide(L)' 'GYTATRHQREVGTGYFDEVSQVIAGGTSSTVALAGSTEVEQFH' A
#
# COMPACT_ATOMS: atom_id res chain seq x y z
N GLY A 1 6.45 6.20 -18.18
CA GLY A 1 6.86 4.87 -18.64
C GLY A 1 6.23 3.85 -17.71
N TYR A 2 5.83 2.69 -18.24
CA TYR A 2 5.03 1.63 -17.58
C TYR A 2 5.26 1.46 -16.06
N THR A 3 4.18 1.41 -15.27
CA THR A 3 4.21 1.37 -13.79
C THR A 3 3.68 0.10 -13.16
N ALA A 4 2.96 -0.74 -13.92
CA ALA A 4 2.23 -1.88 -13.37
C ALA A 4 3.12 -3.05 -12.90
N THR A 5 4.45 -2.95 -13.02
CA THR A 5 5.38 -3.83 -12.30
C THR A 5 5.14 -3.81 -10.79
N ARG A 6 4.78 -2.63 -10.25
CA ARG A 6 4.30 -2.46 -8.86
C ARG A 6 2.78 -2.48 -8.84
N HIS A 7 2.22 -3.68 -8.99
CA HIS A 7 0.79 -3.87 -9.19
C HIS A 7 -0.04 -3.61 -7.91
N GLN A 8 0.51 -3.80 -6.71
CA GLN A 8 -0.18 -3.46 -5.45
C GLN A 8 -0.44 -1.95 -5.42
N ARG A 9 0.57 -1.14 -5.71
CA ARG A 9 0.40 0.30 -5.90
C ARG A 9 -0.55 0.62 -7.04
N GLU A 10 -0.42 -0.05 -8.19
CA GLU A 10 -1.24 0.21 -9.38
C GLU A 10 -2.74 0.00 -9.12
N VAL A 11 -3.11 -1.02 -8.35
CA VAL A 11 -4.52 -1.32 -7.99
C VAL A 11 -5.00 -0.54 -6.76
N GLY A 12 -4.20 0.40 -6.25
CA GLY A 12 -4.61 1.31 -5.19
C GLY A 12 -4.46 0.78 -3.77
N THR A 13 -3.64 -0.26 -3.51
CA THR A 13 -3.39 -0.76 -2.15
C THR A 13 -2.98 0.38 -1.20
N GLY A 14 -2.10 1.28 -1.65
CA GLY A 14 -1.68 2.44 -0.84
C GLY A 14 -2.82 3.44 -0.57
N TYR A 15 -3.74 3.62 -1.53
CA TYR A 15 -4.91 4.48 -1.34
C TYR A 15 -5.85 3.91 -0.27
N PHE A 16 -6.11 2.60 -0.28
CA PHE A 16 -6.96 1.97 0.73
C PHE A 16 -6.28 1.84 2.10
N ASP A 17 -4.94 1.78 2.15
CA ASP A 17 -4.20 1.92 3.40
C ASP A 17 -4.39 3.31 4.02
N GLU A 18 -4.31 4.38 3.23
CA GLU A 18 -4.59 5.74 3.71
C GLU A 18 -6.03 5.88 4.24
N VAL A 19 -7.02 5.36 3.51
CA VAL A 19 -8.41 5.32 3.96
C VAL A 19 -8.53 4.58 5.30
N SER A 20 -7.86 3.42 5.43
CA SER A 20 -7.86 2.62 6.66
C SER A 20 -7.21 3.37 7.83
N GLN A 21 -6.14 4.12 7.57
CA GLN A 21 -5.52 4.97 8.60
C GLN A 21 -6.44 6.11 9.01
N VAL A 22 -7.11 6.79 8.07
CA VAL A 22 -8.08 7.84 8.41
C VAL A 22 -9.22 7.30 9.28
N ILE A 23 -9.78 6.13 8.93
CA ILE A 23 -10.85 5.48 9.71
C ILE A 23 -10.36 5.13 11.12
N ALA A 24 -9.14 4.62 11.24
CA ALA A 24 -8.56 4.20 12.52
C ALA A 24 -7.93 5.36 13.32
N GLY A 25 -8.06 6.62 12.90
CA GLY A 25 -7.39 7.74 13.58
C GLY A 25 -5.86 7.65 13.58
N GLY A 26 -5.29 7.01 12.55
CA GLY A 26 -3.86 6.83 12.36
C GLY A 26 -3.24 5.65 13.12
N THR A 27 -4.05 4.80 13.76
CA THR A 27 -3.56 3.68 14.57
C THR A 27 -3.83 2.31 13.95
N SER A 28 -4.07 2.22 12.64
CA SER A 28 -4.27 0.94 11.98
C SER A 28 -2.95 0.15 11.97
N SER A 29 -2.98 -1.06 12.50
CA SER A 29 -1.85 -2.00 12.52
C SER A 29 -1.90 -3.03 11.39
N THR A 30 -2.90 -2.96 10.52
CA THR A 30 -3.17 -3.97 9.48
C THR A 30 -3.21 -3.34 8.08
N VAL A 31 -2.38 -2.33 7.83
CA VAL A 31 -2.13 -1.81 6.48
C VAL A 31 -1.39 -2.83 5.63
N ALA A 32 -1.61 -2.82 4.33
CA ALA A 32 -1.20 -3.89 3.43
C ALA A 32 0.11 -3.59 2.67
N LEU A 33 0.37 -2.33 2.29
CA LEU A 33 1.53 -1.97 1.49
C LEU A 33 2.82 -2.04 2.31
N ALA A 34 2.77 -1.61 3.58
CA ALA A 34 3.89 -1.68 4.49
C ALA A 34 4.25 -3.14 4.82
N GLY A 35 5.50 -3.54 4.58
CA GLY A 35 5.95 -4.93 4.74
C GLY A 35 5.54 -5.89 3.61
N SER A 36 4.98 -5.37 2.50
CA SER A 36 4.73 -6.20 1.31
C SER A 36 6.01 -6.54 0.57
N THR A 37 6.03 -7.70 -0.11
CA THR A 37 7.15 -8.07 -1.00
C THR A 37 7.36 -7.06 -2.12
N GLU A 38 6.31 -6.35 -2.54
CA GLU A 38 6.42 -5.26 -3.52
C GLU A 38 7.32 -4.13 -3.02
N VAL A 39 7.16 -3.70 -1.75
CA VAL A 39 8.01 -2.68 -1.14
C VAL A 39 9.44 -3.17 -0.92
N GLU A 40 9.60 -4.44 -0.54
CA GLU A 40 10.92 -5.00 -0.21
C GLU A 40 11.75 -5.39 -1.43
N GLN A 41 11.13 -5.73 -2.56
CA GLN A 41 11.81 -6.40 -3.68
C GLN A 41 11.75 -5.64 -5.01
N PHE A 42 10.89 -4.63 -5.14
CA PHE A 42 10.70 -3.90 -6.39
C PHE A 42 10.98 -2.41 -6.16
N HIS A 43 12.22 -1.95 -6.41
CA HIS A 43 12.70 -0.56 -6.23
C HIS A 43 12.53 0.34 -7.47
#